data_AF-A0A8C5KJ74-F1
#
_entry.id   AF-A0A8C5KJ74-F1
#
_cell.length_a   1.000
_cell.length_b   1.000
_cell.length_c   1.000
_cell.angle_alpha   90.00
_cell.angle_beta   90.00
_cell.angle_gamma   90.00
#
_symmetry.space_group_name_H-M   'P 1'
#
loop_
_entity.id
_entity.type
_entity.pdbx_description
1 polymer ?
#
loop_
_entity_poly.entity_id
_entity_poly.type
_entity_poly.pdbx_seq_one_letter_code
_entity_poly.pdbx_strand_id
1 'polypeptide(L)'
;MQFFGRLVNTLSNVTTLFSNPFRVKDVSLADYASSERVQEEGQLILFHAVSGRTWDCILVSPRNSQSGFRLFQLESEADALVTFQQYSSLLPPLYESSPQVLHAEVLQRLSDLIRNHPSWSVAHLAVELGIRECFHSSRIISCANSRENEEGCTPLHLACRKGDSEVLVELVQYCHVQMDVTDNKGETAFHYAVQGDNPQVLQL
;
A
#
# COMPACT_ATOMS: atom_id res chain seq x y z
N MET A 1 -26.43 -37.31 10.17
CA MET A 1 -25.54 -36.21 10.60
C MET A 1 -24.60 -35.73 9.47
N GLN A 2 -25.03 -35.66 8.20
CA GLN A 2 -24.19 -35.18 7.08
C GLN A 2 -24.78 -33.98 6.31
N PHE A 3 -25.97 -33.50 6.69
CA PHE A 3 -26.63 -32.38 6.00
C PHE A 3 -26.15 -31.00 6.45
N PHE A 4 -25.78 -30.82 7.72
CA PHE A 4 -25.31 -29.53 8.25
C PHE A 4 -23.92 -29.13 7.75
N GLY A 5 -23.02 -30.09 7.47
CA GLY A 5 -21.67 -29.79 6.97
C GLY A 5 -21.64 -29.22 5.55
N ARG A 6 -22.61 -29.59 4.69
CA ARG A 6 -22.71 -29.04 3.33
C ARG A 6 -23.24 -27.62 3.31
N LEU A 7 -24.20 -27.30 4.17
CA LEU A 7 -24.79 -25.96 4.27
C LEU A 7 -23.80 -24.92 4.78
N VAL A 8 -22.96 -25.26 5.76
CA VAL A 8 -21.92 -24.37 6.29
C VAL A 8 -20.84 -24.12 5.23
N ASN A 9 -20.41 -25.15 4.50
CA ASN A 9 -19.44 -24.96 3.40
C ASN A 9 -20.03 -24.14 2.23
N THR A 10 -21.31 -24.31 1.90
CA THR A 10 -21.96 -23.45 0.91
C THR A 10 -22.13 -22.01 1.39
N LEU A 11 -22.38 -21.77 2.68
CA LEU A 11 -22.48 -20.42 3.24
C LEU A 11 -21.09 -19.73 3.32
N SER A 12 -20.05 -20.46 3.69
CA SER A 12 -18.65 -19.98 3.62
C SER A 12 -18.27 -19.65 2.17
N ASN A 13 -18.60 -20.52 1.21
CA ASN A 13 -18.33 -20.28 -0.20
C ASN A 13 -19.16 -19.11 -0.78
N VAL A 14 -20.40 -18.92 -0.33
CA VAL A 14 -21.26 -17.79 -0.76
C VAL A 14 -20.79 -16.48 -0.12
N THR A 15 -20.25 -16.50 1.10
CA THR A 15 -19.67 -15.30 1.71
C THR A 15 -18.30 -14.94 1.13
N THR A 16 -17.51 -15.91 0.65
CA THR A 16 -16.27 -15.66 -0.10
C THR A 16 -16.54 -15.15 -1.52
N LEU A 17 -17.60 -15.61 -2.18
CA LEU A 17 -18.02 -15.15 -3.52
C LEU A 17 -18.35 -13.64 -3.60
N PHE A 18 -18.64 -12.98 -2.47
CA PHE A 18 -19.00 -11.56 -2.40
C PHE A 18 -18.06 -10.70 -1.54
N SER A 19 -16.99 -11.28 -0.98
CA SER A 19 -16.05 -10.49 -0.18
C SER A 19 -14.90 -9.98 -1.06
N ASN A 20 -14.63 -8.67 -0.98
CA ASN A 20 -13.49 -8.05 -1.65
C ASN A 20 -12.20 -8.81 -1.26
N PRO A 21 -11.46 -9.41 -2.23
CA PRO A 21 -10.26 -10.20 -1.95
C PRO A 21 -9.13 -9.37 -1.33
N PHE A 22 -9.19 -8.04 -1.46
CA PHE A 22 -8.24 -7.08 -0.88
C PHE A 22 -8.78 -6.39 0.37
N ARG A 23 -9.81 -6.97 1.01
CA ARG A 23 -10.27 -6.48 2.31
C ARG A 23 -9.24 -6.85 3.38
N VAL A 24 -8.61 -5.83 3.95
CA VAL A 24 -7.69 -5.96 5.08
C VAL A 24 -8.45 -6.44 6.31
N LYS A 25 -7.91 -7.46 6.98
CA LYS A 25 -8.48 -8.05 8.20
C LYS A 25 -7.39 -8.33 9.22
N ASP A 26 -7.65 -8.03 10.49
CA ASP A 26 -6.87 -8.56 11.59
C ASP A 26 -7.01 -10.08 11.64
N VAL A 27 -5.88 -10.77 11.76
CA VAL A 27 -5.82 -12.24 11.79
C VAL A 27 -4.85 -12.74 12.84
N SER A 28 -5.11 -13.93 13.36
CA SER A 28 -4.16 -14.68 14.18
C SER A 28 -3.29 -15.55 13.29
N LEU A 29 -1.97 -15.56 13.51
CA LEU A 29 -1.07 -16.44 12.77
C LEU A 29 -1.31 -17.92 13.09
N ALA A 30 -1.99 -18.22 14.21
CA ALA A 30 -2.44 -19.57 14.54
C ALA A 30 -3.48 -20.10 13.52
N ASP A 31 -4.27 -19.21 12.89
CA ASP A 31 -5.25 -19.60 11.87
C ASP A 31 -4.58 -20.14 10.59
N TYR A 32 -3.28 -19.86 10.43
CA TYR A 32 -2.44 -20.25 9.30
C TYR A 32 -1.47 -21.38 9.63
N ALA A 33 -1.58 -22.01 10.82
CA ALA A 33 -0.65 -23.05 11.27
C ALA A 33 -0.63 -24.31 10.37
N SER A 34 -1.72 -24.58 9.64
CA SER A 34 -1.82 -25.67 8.68
C SER A 34 -1.58 -25.26 7.23
N SER A 35 -1.37 -23.96 6.97
CA SER A 35 -1.11 -23.42 5.64
C SER A 35 0.37 -23.52 5.28
N GLU A 36 0.66 -23.69 4.00
CA GLU A 36 2.04 -23.71 3.50
C GLU A 36 2.58 -22.28 3.43
N ARG A 37 3.79 -22.04 3.94
CA ARG A 37 4.51 -20.78 3.76
C ARG A 37 5.25 -20.81 2.43
N VAL A 38 4.78 -20.03 1.47
CA VAL A 38 5.34 -20.06 0.10
C VAL A 38 6.47 -19.05 -0.06
N GLN A 39 6.29 -17.83 0.46
CA GLN A 39 7.29 -16.77 0.37
C GLN A 39 7.25 -15.89 1.62
N GLU A 40 8.40 -15.34 2.01
CA GLU A 40 8.55 -14.44 3.16
C GLU A 40 9.56 -13.34 2.82
N GLU A 41 9.14 -12.08 2.94
CA GLU A 41 9.94 -10.88 2.65
C GLU A 41 9.76 -9.88 3.79
N GLY A 42 10.73 -9.82 4.70
CA GLY A 42 10.63 -9.01 5.91
C GLY A 42 9.43 -9.44 6.77
N GLN A 43 8.46 -8.55 6.96
CA GLN A 43 7.26 -8.82 7.77
C GLN A 43 6.09 -9.40 6.96
N LEU A 44 6.23 -9.53 5.64
CA LEU A 44 5.19 -10.05 4.76
C LEU A 44 5.41 -11.53 4.50
N ILE A 45 4.37 -12.33 4.70
CA ILE A 45 4.38 -13.76 4.43
C ILE A 45 3.23 -14.10 3.49
N LEU A 46 3.53 -14.82 2.43
CA LEU A 46 2.54 -15.41 1.53
C LEU A 46 2.27 -16.85 1.95
N PHE A 47 1.04 -17.12 2.35
CA PHE A 47 0.56 -18.45 2.69
C PHE A 47 -0.28 -19.04 1.56
N HIS A 48 -0.12 -20.34 1.31
CA HIS A 48 -1.04 -21.11 0.49
C HIS A 48 -1.93 -21.97 1.40
N ALA A 49 -3.22 -21.61 1.47
CA ALA A 49 -4.23 -22.29 2.26
C ALA A 49 -4.86 -23.42 1.43
N VAL A 50 -4.33 -24.64 1.56
CA VAL A 50 -4.73 -25.82 0.78
C VAL A 50 -6.23 -26.13 0.88
N SER A 51 -6.84 -25.90 2.05
CA SER A 51 -8.27 -26.14 2.28
C SER A 51 -9.18 -25.14 1.55
N GLY A 52 -8.74 -23.88 1.46
CA GLY A 52 -9.47 -22.80 0.80
C GLY A 52 -9.11 -22.62 -0.69
N ARG A 53 -7.98 -23.23 -1.13
CA ARG A 53 -7.34 -22.95 -2.43
C ARG A 53 -7.09 -21.45 -2.62
N THR A 54 -6.68 -20.78 -1.54
CA THR A 54 -6.36 -19.36 -1.56
C THR A 54 -4.91 -19.10 -1.19
N TRP A 55 -4.44 -17.95 -1.65
CA TRP A 55 -3.15 -17.38 -1.39
C TRP A 55 -3.36 -16.11 -0.57
N ASP A 56 -2.93 -16.17 0.68
CA ASP A 56 -3.20 -15.15 1.69
C ASP A 56 -1.88 -14.44 2.02
N CYS A 57 -1.80 -13.13 1.78
CA CYS A 57 -0.65 -12.33 2.18
C CYS A 57 -0.92 -11.70 3.55
N ILE A 58 -0.02 -11.96 4.50
CA ILE A 58 -0.12 -11.47 5.88
C ILE A 58 1.07 -10.57 6.17
N LEU A 59 0.78 -9.35 6.61
CA LEU A 59 1.74 -8.48 7.27
C LEU A 59 1.74 -8.79 8.78
N VAL A 60 2.79 -9.43 9.26
CA VAL A 60 2.95 -9.76 10.68
C VAL A 60 3.24 -8.49 11.47
N SER A 61 2.51 -8.29 12.57
CA SER A 61 2.71 -7.10 13.39
C SER A 61 4.09 -7.12 14.06
N PRO A 62 4.90 -6.05 13.94
CA PRO A 62 6.20 -5.98 14.62
C PRO A 62 6.07 -5.98 16.15
N ARG A 63 4.90 -5.62 16.69
CA ARG A 63 4.66 -5.60 18.15
C ARG A 63 4.20 -6.95 18.69
N ASN A 64 3.67 -7.83 17.83
CA ASN A 64 3.15 -9.13 18.24
C ASN A 64 3.25 -10.13 17.07
N SER A 65 4.20 -11.05 17.17
CA SER A 65 4.46 -12.06 16.13
C SER A 65 3.32 -13.08 15.95
N GLN A 66 2.33 -13.09 16.85
CA GLN A 66 1.16 -13.99 16.77
C GLN A 66 -0.04 -13.35 16.07
N SER A 67 0.01 -12.05 15.78
CA SER A 67 -1.06 -11.31 15.10
C SER A 67 -0.53 -10.59 13.87
N GLY A 68 -1.38 -10.40 12.88
CA GLY A 68 -1.05 -9.62 11.70
C GLY A 68 -2.29 -9.12 10.99
N PHE A 69 -2.04 -8.56 9.82
CA PHE A 69 -3.08 -8.08 8.92
C PHE A 69 -3.03 -8.91 7.66
N ARG A 70 -4.10 -9.63 7.35
CA ARG A 70 -4.26 -10.22 6.04
C ARG A 70 -4.57 -9.11 5.05
N LEU A 71 -3.67 -8.86 4.11
CA LEU A 71 -3.77 -7.79 3.14
C LEU A 71 -4.59 -8.17 1.93
N PHE A 72 -4.43 -9.41 1.46
CA PHE A 72 -5.25 -9.97 0.40
C PHE A 72 -5.46 -11.48 0.59
N GLN A 73 -6.47 -12.00 -0.11
CA GLN A 73 -6.79 -13.41 -0.27
C GLN A 73 -7.18 -13.63 -1.74
N LEU A 74 -6.32 -14.30 -2.51
CA LEU A 74 -6.50 -14.51 -3.95
C LEU A 74 -6.58 -16.00 -4.29
N GLU A 75 -7.30 -16.37 -5.34
CA GLU A 75 -7.44 -17.77 -5.78
C GLU A 75 -6.36 -18.17 -6.80
N SER A 76 -5.83 -17.18 -7.53
CA SER A 76 -4.80 -17.36 -8.56
C SER A 76 -3.41 -17.20 -7.96
N GLU A 77 -2.60 -18.26 -8.06
CA GLU A 77 -1.19 -18.24 -7.63
C GLU A 77 -0.40 -17.15 -8.36
N ALA A 78 -0.57 -17.03 -9.68
CA ALA A 78 0.14 -16.04 -10.49
C ALA A 78 -0.17 -14.61 -10.02
N ASP A 79 -1.45 -14.29 -9.81
CA ASP A 79 -1.86 -12.96 -9.33
C ASP A 79 -1.38 -12.71 -7.90
N ALA A 80 -1.38 -13.74 -7.05
CA ALA A 80 -0.91 -13.65 -5.68
C ALA A 80 0.59 -13.35 -5.61
N LEU A 81 1.41 -14.01 -6.43
CA LEU A 81 2.85 -13.79 -6.48
C LEU A 81 3.19 -12.38 -6.99
N VAL A 82 2.52 -11.91 -8.04
CA VAL A 82 2.71 -10.54 -8.56
C VAL A 82 2.30 -9.50 -7.53
N THR A 83 1.13 -9.68 -6.90
CA THR A 83 0.63 -8.77 -5.87
C THR A 83 1.55 -8.77 -4.64
N PHE A 84 2.02 -9.94 -4.22
CA PHE A 84 2.96 -10.09 -3.10
C PHE A 84 4.26 -9.33 -3.38
N GLN A 85 4.83 -9.49 -4.58
CA GLN A 85 6.04 -8.76 -4.97
C GLN A 85 5.82 -7.24 -4.92
N GLN A 86 4.71 -6.75 -5.47
CA GLN A 86 4.38 -5.33 -5.41
C GLN A 86 4.27 -4.82 -3.96
N TYR A 87 3.54 -5.54 -3.10
CA TYR A 87 3.34 -5.16 -1.70
C TYR A 87 4.66 -5.18 -0.91
N SER A 88 5.49 -6.20 -1.12
CA SER A 88 6.81 -6.32 -0.49
C SER A 88 7.78 -5.19 -0.89
N SER A 89 7.65 -4.66 -2.10
CA SER A 89 8.47 -3.53 -2.56
C SER A 89 8.00 -2.16 -2.02
N LEU A 90 6.71 -2.00 -1.71
CA LEU A 90 6.12 -0.70 -1.40
C LEU A 90 5.86 -0.49 0.10
N LEU A 91 5.44 -1.53 0.82
CA LEU A 91 5.00 -1.39 2.22
C LEU A 91 6.11 -1.12 3.24
N PRO A 92 7.29 -1.78 3.19
CA PRO A 92 8.25 -1.69 4.27
C PRO A 92 8.69 -0.28 4.68
N PRO A 93 9.13 0.61 3.76
CA PRO A 93 9.61 1.92 4.19
C PRO A 93 8.50 2.79 4.81
N LEU A 94 7.22 2.46 4.58
CA LEU A 94 6.09 3.16 5.17
C LEU A 94 5.85 2.70 6.62
N TYR A 95 5.70 1.39 6.86
CA TYR A 95 5.42 0.88 8.20
C TYR A 95 6.65 0.83 9.12
N GLU A 96 7.86 0.75 8.56
CA GLU A 96 9.11 0.83 9.33
C GLU A 96 9.34 2.25 9.87
N SER A 97 8.94 3.26 9.10
CA SER A 97 9.13 4.67 9.47
C SER A 97 8.03 5.19 10.38
N SER A 98 6.80 4.67 10.26
CA SER A 98 5.67 5.16 11.04
C SER A 98 4.75 4.03 11.52
N PRO A 99 4.62 3.82 12.84
CA PRO A 99 3.75 2.77 13.37
C PRO A 99 2.26 3.04 13.12
N GLN A 100 1.88 4.27 12.77
CA GLN A 100 0.49 4.61 12.40
C GLN A 100 0.02 3.88 11.13
N VAL A 101 0.95 3.37 10.32
CA VAL A 101 0.62 2.55 9.15
C VAL A 101 0.05 1.20 9.56
N LEU A 102 0.38 0.69 10.76
CA LEU A 102 -0.02 -0.63 11.24
C LEU A 102 -1.43 -0.62 11.87
N HIS A 103 -2.37 -0.01 11.17
CA HIS A 103 -3.79 -0.02 11.47
C HIS A 103 -4.57 -0.51 10.24
N ALA A 104 -5.57 -1.38 10.45
CA ALA A 104 -6.32 -2.02 9.36
C ALA A 104 -6.92 -1.00 8.37
N GLU A 105 -7.40 0.15 8.86
CA GLU A 105 -7.94 1.22 8.02
C GLU A 105 -6.88 1.87 7.12
N VAL A 106 -5.70 2.16 7.65
CA VAL A 106 -4.59 2.75 6.89
C VAL A 106 -4.06 1.74 5.87
N LEU A 107 -3.88 0.49 6.27
CA LEU A 107 -3.49 -0.60 5.37
C LEU A 107 -4.53 -0.85 4.28
N GLN A 108 -5.83 -0.70 4.58
CA GLN A 108 -6.88 -0.81 3.57
C GLN A 108 -6.74 0.31 2.53
N ARG A 109 -6.60 1.57 2.97
CA ARG A 109 -6.39 2.70 2.06
C ARG A 109 -5.14 2.51 1.21
N LEU A 110 -4.06 2.02 1.81
CA LEU A 110 -2.80 1.75 1.10
C LEU A 110 -2.99 0.64 0.05
N SER A 111 -3.63 -0.47 0.41
CA SER A 111 -4.01 -1.56 -0.50
C SER A 111 -4.84 -1.04 -1.68
N ASP A 112 -5.82 -0.17 -1.42
CA ASP A 112 -6.66 0.42 -2.45
C ASP A 112 -5.85 1.36 -3.37
N LEU A 113 -4.93 2.17 -2.83
CA LEU A 113 -4.04 3.02 -3.63
C LEU A 113 -3.11 2.22 -4.54
N ILE A 114 -2.48 1.16 -4.03
CA ILE A 114 -1.61 0.28 -4.85
C ILE A 114 -2.37 -0.29 -6.04
N ARG A 115 -3.65 -0.65 -5.84
CA ARG A 115 -4.49 -1.24 -6.88
C ARG A 115 -5.01 -0.22 -7.89
N ASN A 116 -5.43 0.95 -7.40
CA ASN A 116 -5.98 2.00 -8.24
C ASN A 116 -4.90 2.75 -9.02
N HIS A 117 -3.66 2.74 -8.51
CA HIS A 117 -2.52 3.41 -9.12
C HIS A 117 -1.30 2.48 -9.17
N PRO A 118 -1.31 1.44 -10.04
CA PRO A 118 -0.28 0.40 -10.04
C PRO A 118 1.12 0.90 -10.42
N SER A 119 1.21 2.07 -11.07
CA SER A 119 2.48 2.69 -11.44
C SER A 119 3.03 3.67 -10.39
N TRP A 120 2.29 3.93 -9.31
CA TRP A 120 2.74 4.83 -8.26
C TRP A 120 3.95 4.26 -7.52
N SER A 121 4.96 5.10 -7.37
CA SER A 121 6.10 4.79 -6.50
C SER A 121 5.71 4.88 -5.03
N VAL A 122 6.55 4.34 -4.17
CA VAL A 122 6.35 4.42 -2.72
C VAL A 122 6.33 5.86 -2.19
N ALA A 123 7.00 6.80 -2.87
CA ALA A 123 6.95 8.21 -2.52
C ALA A 123 5.59 8.86 -2.84
N HIS A 124 4.90 8.42 -3.91
CA HIS A 124 3.53 8.86 -4.17
C HIS A 124 2.59 8.41 -3.05
N LEU A 125 2.70 7.14 -2.62
CA LEU A 125 1.91 6.60 -1.52
C LEU A 125 2.16 7.35 -0.20
N ALA A 126 3.42 7.67 0.10
CA ALA A 126 3.80 8.46 1.27
C ALA A 126 3.11 9.83 1.29
N VAL A 127 3.13 10.54 0.16
CA VAL A 127 2.49 11.86 -0.01
C VAL A 127 0.96 11.75 0.07
N GLU A 128 0.37 10.75 -0.60
CA GLU A 128 -1.08 10.55 -0.60
C GLU A 128 -1.62 10.24 0.80
N LEU A 129 -0.90 9.43 1.57
CA LEU A 129 -1.28 9.07 2.94
C LEU A 129 -0.81 10.07 3.99
N GLY A 130 0.06 11.02 3.64
CA GLY A 130 0.62 12.01 4.57
C GLY A 130 1.59 11.41 5.59
N ILE A 131 2.29 10.32 5.25
CA ILE A 131 3.22 9.62 6.14
C ILE A 131 4.58 10.33 6.09
N ARG A 132 4.68 11.49 6.73
CA ARG A 132 5.86 12.37 6.65
C ARG A 132 7.11 11.73 7.24
N GLU A 133 6.95 10.89 8.26
CA GLU A 133 8.08 10.28 8.97
C GLU A 133 8.95 9.42 8.03
N CYS A 134 8.39 8.92 6.93
CA CYS A 134 9.13 8.08 5.98
C CYS A 134 10.05 8.85 5.01
N PHE A 135 10.01 10.19 4.97
CA PHE A 135 10.87 10.97 4.08
C PHE A 135 12.37 10.93 4.42
N HIS A 136 12.74 10.32 5.55
CA HIS A 136 14.12 10.03 5.90
C HIS A 136 14.61 8.68 5.36
N SER A 137 13.71 7.84 4.84
CA SER A 137 14.05 6.52 4.30
C SER A 137 14.71 6.66 2.93
N SER A 138 15.89 6.05 2.77
CA SER A 138 16.64 6.06 1.50
C SER A 138 15.81 5.52 0.33
N ARG A 139 14.92 4.55 0.59
CA ARG A 139 13.98 4.00 -0.41
C ARG A 139 12.99 5.06 -0.89
N ILE A 140 12.40 5.83 0.04
CA ILE A 140 11.47 6.92 -0.31
C ILE A 140 12.21 8.02 -1.08
N ILE A 141 13.36 8.45 -0.56
CA ILE A 141 14.18 9.50 -1.19
C ILE A 141 14.57 9.11 -2.62
N SER A 142 14.97 7.85 -2.85
CA SER A 142 15.34 7.36 -4.19
C SER A 142 14.18 7.38 -5.19
N CYS A 143 12.93 7.39 -4.72
CA CYS A 143 11.72 7.39 -5.53
C CYS A 143 11.02 8.77 -5.58
N ALA A 144 11.61 9.81 -4.98
CA ALA A 144 10.96 11.11 -4.81
C ALA A 144 10.74 11.88 -6.12
N ASN A 145 11.51 11.54 -7.17
CA ASN A 145 11.38 12.11 -8.52
C ASN A 145 10.82 11.10 -9.53
N SER A 146 10.33 9.94 -9.08
CA SER A 146 9.70 8.97 -9.97
C SER A 146 8.48 9.57 -10.63
N ARG A 147 8.29 9.29 -11.91
CA ARG A 147 7.07 9.64 -12.65
C ARG A 147 6.15 8.42 -12.69
N GLU A 148 4.88 8.60 -12.39
CA GLU A 148 3.89 7.57 -12.65
C GLU A 148 3.51 7.52 -14.15
N ASN A 149 2.89 6.42 -14.59
CA ASN A 149 2.77 6.11 -16.02
C ASN A 149 1.59 6.81 -16.73
N GLU A 150 0.53 7.18 -16.01
CA GLU A 150 -0.73 7.66 -16.58
C GLU A 150 -0.64 9.15 -16.94
N GLU A 151 -0.30 10.00 -15.98
CA GLU A 151 -0.18 11.45 -16.15
C GLU A 151 1.27 11.92 -16.21
N GLY A 152 2.26 11.07 -15.88
CA GLY A 152 3.65 11.47 -15.75
C GLY A 152 3.92 12.27 -14.48
N CYS A 153 2.99 12.27 -13.52
CA CYS A 153 3.10 13.04 -12.29
C CYS A 153 4.21 12.50 -11.39
N THR A 154 4.84 13.40 -10.63
CA THR A 154 5.80 13.04 -9.57
C THR A 154 5.14 13.20 -8.20
N PRO A 155 5.73 12.66 -7.10
CA PRO A 155 5.25 12.90 -5.74
C PRO A 155 5.10 14.40 -5.42
N LEU A 156 5.96 15.25 -5.97
CA LEU A 156 5.88 16.71 -5.79
C LEU A 156 4.63 17.31 -6.47
N HIS A 157 4.26 16.84 -7.67
CA HIS A 157 3.01 17.26 -8.32
C HIS A 157 1.81 16.92 -7.44
N LEU A 158 1.80 15.70 -6.87
CA LEU A 158 0.73 15.24 -5.99
C LEU A 158 0.68 16.08 -4.70
N ALA A 159 1.82 16.38 -4.08
CA ALA A 159 1.89 17.21 -2.87
C ALA A 159 1.33 18.62 -3.12
N CYS A 160 1.72 19.26 -4.24
CA CYS A 160 1.19 20.56 -4.64
C CYS A 160 -0.31 20.52 -4.92
N ARG A 161 -0.80 19.48 -5.62
CA ARG A 161 -2.23 19.29 -5.91
C ARG A 161 -3.06 19.14 -4.63
N LYS A 162 -2.53 18.46 -3.62
CA LYS A 162 -3.20 18.27 -2.32
C LYS A 162 -3.21 19.53 -1.45
N GLY A 163 -2.23 20.42 -1.61
CA GLY A 163 -2.07 21.60 -0.77
C GLY A 163 -1.71 21.28 0.69
N ASP A 164 -1.17 20.09 0.96
CA ASP A 164 -0.69 19.75 2.30
C ASP A 164 0.71 20.35 2.50
N SER A 165 0.75 21.53 3.12
CA SER A 165 1.99 22.28 3.32
C SER A 165 3.01 21.53 4.17
N GLU A 166 2.57 20.71 5.15
CA GLU A 166 3.51 19.97 6.01
C GLU A 166 4.21 18.86 5.23
N VAL A 167 3.43 18.08 4.47
CA VAL A 167 3.98 17.03 3.59
C VAL A 167 4.91 17.63 2.55
N LEU A 168 4.51 18.76 1.96
CA LEU A 168 5.31 19.45 0.95
C LEU A 168 6.64 19.95 1.51
N VAL A 169 6.63 20.63 2.66
CA VAL A 169 7.85 21.13 3.32
C VAL A 169 8.84 19.99 3.55
N GLU A 170 8.38 18.90 4.15
CA GLU A 170 9.27 17.78 4.48
C GLU A 170 9.75 17.04 3.22
N LEU A 171 8.89 16.86 2.22
CA LEU A 171 9.28 16.27 0.95
C LEU A 171 10.38 17.11 0.26
N VAL A 172 10.23 18.44 0.22
CA VAL A 172 11.23 19.34 -0.36
C VAL A 172 12.53 19.32 0.45
N GLN A 173 12.43 19.34 1.78
CA GLN A 173 13.56 19.42 2.68
C GLN A 173 14.42 18.15 2.70
N TYR A 174 13.82 16.96 2.62
CA TYR A 174 14.53 15.70 2.86
C TYR A 174 14.72 14.85 1.60
N CYS A 175 13.89 15.00 0.57
CA CYS A 175 13.85 14.04 -0.54
C CYS A 175 14.52 14.52 -1.84
N HIS A 176 15.23 15.66 -1.86
CA HIS A 176 15.95 16.17 -3.03
C HIS A 176 15.08 16.21 -4.31
N VAL A 177 13.86 16.71 -4.17
CA VAL A 177 12.89 16.77 -5.27
C VAL A 177 13.30 17.79 -6.35
N GLN A 178 13.01 17.46 -7.60
CA GLN A 178 13.24 18.31 -8.76
C GLN A 178 11.95 19.09 -9.08
N MET A 179 12.07 20.42 -9.09
CA MET A 179 10.92 21.33 -9.30
C MET A 179 10.57 21.54 -10.78
N ASP A 180 11.50 21.24 -11.68
CA ASP A 180 11.41 21.48 -13.12
C ASP A 180 10.91 20.27 -13.92
N VAL A 181 10.67 19.13 -13.25
CA VAL A 181 10.05 17.97 -13.90
C VAL A 181 8.62 18.31 -14.30
N THR A 182 8.28 18.07 -15.56
CA THR A 182 6.94 18.31 -16.10
C THR A 182 6.16 17.01 -16.22
N ASP A 183 4.87 16.99 -15.97
CA ASP A 183 4.00 15.86 -16.30
C ASP A 183 3.86 15.64 -17.83
N ASN A 184 2.95 14.76 -18.26
CA ASN A 184 2.71 14.47 -19.68
C ASN A 184 2.03 15.62 -20.45
N LYS A 185 1.47 16.61 -19.75
CA LYS A 185 0.89 17.83 -20.32
C LYS A 185 1.88 18.99 -20.37
N GLY A 186 3.09 18.80 -19.85
CA GLY A 186 4.09 19.86 -19.74
C GLY A 186 3.91 20.73 -18.48
N GLU A 187 3.04 20.34 -17.54
CA GLU A 187 2.79 21.07 -16.30
C GLU A 187 3.82 20.65 -15.25
N THR A 188 4.53 21.60 -14.65
CA THR A 188 5.37 21.36 -13.47
C THR A 188 4.54 21.35 -12.18
N ALA A 189 5.12 20.89 -11.07
CA ALA A 189 4.46 20.93 -9.76
C ALA A 189 4.01 22.35 -9.34
N PHE A 190 4.67 23.40 -9.83
CA PHE A 190 4.26 24.78 -9.59
C PHE A 190 2.93 25.13 -10.27
N HIS A 191 2.65 24.57 -11.46
CA HIS A 191 1.35 24.77 -12.12
C HIS A 191 0.21 24.20 -11.26
N TYR A 192 0.42 23.01 -10.68
CA TYR A 192 -0.52 22.38 -9.74
C TYR A 192 -0.72 23.20 -8.47
N ALA A 193 0.35 23.80 -7.92
CA ALA A 193 0.27 24.66 -6.75
C ALA A 193 -0.63 25.89 -6.98
N VAL A 194 -0.48 26.53 -8.14
CA VAL A 194 -1.30 27.69 -8.52
C VAL A 194 -2.77 27.29 -8.72
N GLN A 195 -3.03 26.11 -9.29
CA GLN A 195 -4.40 25.60 -9.46
C GLN A 195 -5.07 25.23 -8.12
N GLY A 196 -4.30 24.79 -7.13
CA GLY A 196 -4.79 24.34 -5.83
C GLY A 196 -5.20 25.44 -4.84
N ASP A 197 -5.10 26.72 -5.21
CA ASP A 197 -5.39 27.91 -4.38
C ASP A 197 -4.77 27.85 -2.97
N ASN A 198 -3.57 27.26 -2.86
CA ASN A 198 -2.85 27.15 -1.61
C ASN A 198 -1.60 28.04 -1.63
N PRO A 199 -1.67 29.26 -1.08
CA PRO A 199 -0.58 30.22 -1.16
C PRO A 199 0.67 29.79 -0.39
N GLN A 200 0.53 28.91 0.62
CA GLN A 200 1.67 28.42 1.40
C GLN A 200 2.58 27.53 0.55
N VAL A 201 2.03 26.75 -0.37
CA VAL A 201 2.81 25.95 -1.33
C VAL A 201 3.67 26.83 -2.25
N LEU A 202 3.20 28.03 -2.59
CA LEU A 202 3.91 28.97 -3.48
C LEU A 202 5.02 29.76 -2.78
N GLN A 203 5.11 29.67 -1.45
CA GLN A 203 6.07 30.42 -0.63
C GLN A 203 7.28 29.59 -0.20
N LEU A 204 7.29 28.30 -0.52
CA LEU A 204 8.39 27.35 -0.26
C LEU A 204 9.45 27.42 -1.36
#